data_AF-A0A2X5P297-F1
#
_entry.id   AF-A0A2X5P297-F1
#
_cell.length_a   1.000
_cell.length_b   1.000
_cell.length_c   1.000
_cell.angle_alpha   90.00
_cell.angle_beta   90.00
_cell.angle_gamma   90.00
#
_symmetry.space_group_name_H-M   'P 1'
#
loop_
_entity.id
_entity.type
_entity.pdbx_description
1 polymer ?
#
loop_
_entity_poly.entity_id
_entity_poly.type
_entity_poly.pdbx_seq_one_letter_code
_entity_poly.pdbx_strand_id
1 'polypeptide(L)'
;MVNSGEQWDKPNGWAPLQWMAIEGLNAYGETALAREIAVNWLKTVTRFYSLHHKLVEKYDISSEHSQPGGGGEYPLQDGFGWTNGVTRKLMTMYGRFLPKG
;
A
#
# COMPACT_ATOMS: atom_id res chain seq x y z
N MET A 1 10.28 -11.55 16.83
CA MET A 1 9.11 -10.65 16.83
C MET A 1 7.90 -11.46 17.24
N VAL A 2 7.04 -10.91 18.10
CA VAL A 2 5.77 -11.55 18.52
C VAL A 2 4.77 -11.39 17.37
N ASN A 3 4.08 -12.47 17.01
CA ASN A 3 2.96 -12.41 16.08
C ASN A 3 1.68 -12.23 16.91
N SER A 4 1.24 -10.98 17.04
CA SER A 4 0.08 -10.59 17.86
C SER A 4 -1.26 -11.01 17.23
N GLY A 5 -1.30 -11.16 15.89
CA GLY A 5 -2.55 -11.31 15.13
C GLY A 5 -3.33 -10.00 14.95
N GLU A 6 -2.80 -8.89 15.44
CA GLU A 6 -3.43 -7.56 15.37
C GLU A 6 -3.28 -6.93 13.97
N GLN A 7 -4.21 -6.05 13.63
CA GLN A 7 -4.26 -5.49 12.27
C GLN A 7 -3.12 -4.52 11.96
N TRP A 8 -2.51 -3.91 12.98
CA TRP A 8 -1.43 -2.92 12.85
C TRP A 8 -0.03 -3.52 12.99
N ASP A 9 0.09 -4.84 12.80
CA ASP A 9 1.35 -5.56 12.82
C ASP A 9 1.67 -6.19 11.47
N LYS A 10 2.90 -6.71 11.34
CA LYS A 10 3.30 -7.55 10.22
C LYS A 10 2.27 -8.70 10.06
N PRO A 11 1.79 -9.00 8.83
CA PRO A 11 2.31 -8.54 7.53
C PRO A 11 1.55 -7.38 6.89
N ASN A 12 0.70 -6.66 7.64
CA ASN A 12 -0.19 -5.67 7.05
C ASN A 12 0.52 -4.35 6.70
N GLY A 13 0.36 -3.91 5.46
CA GLY A 13 0.66 -2.56 4.99
C GLY A 13 -0.61 -1.72 4.89
N TRP A 14 -0.55 -0.49 5.43
CA TRP A 14 -1.66 0.47 5.43
C TRP A 14 -1.31 1.71 4.60
N ALA A 15 -2.25 2.14 3.76
CA ALA A 15 -2.09 3.33 2.92
C ALA A 15 -1.60 4.60 3.67
N PRO A 16 -2.14 4.97 4.86
CA PRO A 16 -1.66 6.15 5.58
C PRO A 16 -0.19 6.05 6.00
N LEU A 17 0.29 4.86 6.39
CA LEU A 17 1.69 4.65 6.76
C LEU A 17 2.62 4.83 5.55
N GLN A 18 2.20 4.32 4.39
CA GLN A 18 2.95 4.51 3.14
C GLN A 18 3.03 6.01 2.81
N TRP A 19 1.90 6.73 2.89
CA TRP A 19 1.86 8.17 2.62
C TRP A 19 2.80 8.96 3.52
N MET A 20 2.72 8.76 4.84
CA MET A 20 3.57 9.48 5.79
C MET A 20 5.06 9.19 5.56
N ALA A 21 5.43 7.93 5.29
CA ALA A 21 6.81 7.55 5.00
C ALA A 21 7.31 8.22 3.70
N ILE A 22 6.53 8.17 2.63
CA ILE A 22 6.90 8.74 1.32
C ILE A 22 7.08 10.26 1.39
N GLU A 23 6.11 10.96 2.00
CA GLU A 23 6.20 12.43 2.15
C GLU A 23 7.36 12.82 3.07
N GLY A 24 7.56 12.11 4.18
CA GLY A 24 8.70 12.33 5.08
C GLY A 24 10.04 12.15 4.36
N LEU A 25 10.21 11.04 3.62
CA LEU A 25 11.42 10.79 2.86
C LEU A 25 11.66 11.87 1.78
N ASN A 26 10.62 12.29 1.05
CA ASN A 26 10.72 13.39 0.09
C ASN A 26 11.18 14.69 0.76
N ALA A 27 10.62 15.03 1.92
CA ALA A 27 10.93 16.27 2.64
C ALA A 27 12.39 16.35 3.09
N TYR A 28 13.05 15.20 3.29
CA TYR A 28 14.46 15.11 3.71
C TYR A 28 15.42 14.75 2.57
N GLY A 29 14.95 14.73 1.32
CA GLY A 29 15.80 14.49 0.13
C GLY A 29 16.03 13.01 -0.21
N GLU A 30 15.43 12.08 0.55
CA GLU A 30 15.50 10.63 0.35
C GLU A 30 14.56 10.13 -0.78
N THR A 31 14.62 10.82 -1.92
CA THR A 31 13.66 10.66 -3.02
C THR A 31 13.72 9.30 -3.72
N ALA A 32 14.87 8.62 -3.65
CA ALA A 32 15.05 7.28 -4.22
C ALA A 32 14.26 6.23 -3.41
N LEU A 33 14.40 6.26 -2.08
CA LEU A 33 13.68 5.36 -1.18
C LEU A 33 12.18 5.67 -1.19
N ALA A 34 11.80 6.96 -1.20
CA ALA A 34 10.40 7.38 -1.34
C ALA A 34 9.76 6.80 -2.61
N ARG A 35 10.49 6.86 -3.74
CA ARG A 35 10.05 6.28 -5.02
C ARG A 35 9.90 4.77 -4.94
N GLU A 36 10.87 4.07 -4.34
CA GLU A 36 10.82 2.62 -4.22
C GLU A 36 9.57 2.16 -3.45
N ILE A 37 9.31 2.77 -2.29
CA ILE A 37 8.13 2.48 -1.47
C ILE A 37 6.85 2.78 -2.26
N ALA A 38 6.78 3.94 -2.93
CA ALA A 38 5.62 4.32 -3.72
C ALA A 38 5.34 3.34 -4.87
N VAL A 39 6.37 2.93 -5.61
CA VAL A 39 6.25 1.99 -6.73
C VAL A 39 5.83 0.60 -6.23
N ASN A 40 6.41 0.12 -5.13
CA ASN A 40 6.05 -1.17 -4.55
C ASN A 40 4.60 -1.17 -4.08
N TRP A 41 4.15 -0.11 -3.39
CA TRP A 41 2.75 0.04 -2.98
C TRP A 41 1.80 0.06 -4.19
N LEU A 42 2.11 0.86 -5.21
CA LEU A 42 1.28 0.95 -6.42
C LEU A 42 1.20 -0.40 -7.16
N LYS A 43 2.30 -1.17 -7.23
CA LYS A 43 2.31 -2.52 -7.79
C LYS A 43 1.38 -3.45 -7.02
N THR A 44 1.47 -3.46 -5.68
CA THR A 44 0.61 -4.28 -4.82
C THR A 44 -0.86 -3.96 -5.02
N VAL A 45 -1.21 -2.67 -4.96
CA VAL A 45 -2.58 -2.23 -5.11
C VAL A 45 -3.13 -2.52 -6.52
N THR A 46 -2.33 -2.26 -7.56
CA THR A 46 -2.74 -2.47 -8.96
C THR A 46 -2.92 -3.96 -9.29
N ARG A 47 -2.00 -4.81 -8.81
CA ARG A 47 -2.11 -6.27 -9.00
C ARG A 47 -3.37 -6.80 -8.32
N PHE A 48 -3.65 -6.40 -7.08
CA PHE A 48 -4.89 -6.79 -6.42
C PHE A 48 -6.13 -6.31 -7.18
N TYR A 49 -6.14 -5.04 -7.61
CA TYR A 49 -7.24 -4.48 -8.37
C TYR A 49 -7.48 -5.21 -9.70
N SER A 50 -6.42 -5.62 -10.41
CA SER A 50 -6.56 -6.37 -11.67
C SER A 50 -7.25 -7.72 -11.53
N LEU A 51 -7.17 -8.35 -10.34
CA LEU A 51 -7.75 -9.66 -10.06
C LEU A 51 -9.14 -9.57 -9.43
N HIS A 52 -9.37 -8.54 -8.61
CA HIS A 52 -10.56 -8.45 -7.75
C HIS A 52 -11.45 -7.23 -8.04
N HIS A 53 -11.02 -6.33 -8.94
CA HIS A 53 -11.73 -5.11 -9.32
C HIS A 53 -12.14 -4.21 -8.14
N LYS A 54 -11.34 -4.23 -7.07
CA LYS A 54 -11.58 -3.43 -5.86
C LYS A 54 -10.28 -3.04 -5.17
N LEU A 55 -10.37 -2.00 -4.36
CA LEU A 55 -9.35 -1.57 -3.42
C LEU A 55 -9.79 -1.98 -2.02
N VAL A 56 -8.85 -2.30 -1.13
CA VAL A 56 -9.17 -2.75 0.23
C VAL A 56 -8.46 -1.91 1.27
N GLU A 57 -8.92 -2.02 2.52
CA GLU A 57 -8.40 -1.27 3.67
C GLU A 57 -6.89 -1.41 3.88
N LYS A 58 -6.37 -2.64 3.76
CA LYS A 58 -4.99 -3.04 4.07
C LYS A 58 -4.57 -4.23 3.22
N TYR A 59 -3.27 -4.37 3.01
CA TYR A 59 -2.69 -5.41 2.15
C TYR A 59 -1.62 -6.20 2.89
N ASP A 60 -1.51 -7.50 2.63
CA ASP A 60 -0.31 -8.25 3.02
C ASP A 60 0.85 -7.79 2.12
N ILE A 61 1.93 -7.30 2.75
CA ILE A 61 3.13 -6.80 2.05
C ILE A 61 4.35 -7.72 2.24
N SER A 62 4.16 -8.94 2.75
CA SER A 62 5.24 -9.90 3.02
C SER A 62 5.72 -10.67 1.78
N SER A 63 4.94 -10.65 0.69
CA SER A 63 5.27 -11.32 -0.55
C SER A 63 4.87 -10.48 -1.76
N GLU A 64 5.34 -10.86 -2.94
CA GLU A 64 4.92 -10.23 -4.20
C GLU A 64 3.46 -10.54 -4.56
N HIS A 65 2.85 -11.54 -3.92
CA HIS A 65 1.45 -11.88 -4.11
C HIS A 65 0.59 -10.87 -3.37
N SER A 66 -0.09 -10.02 -4.13
CA SER A 66 -1.01 -9.04 -3.56
C SER A 66 -2.21 -9.76 -2.97
N GLN A 67 -2.24 -9.84 -1.65
CA GLN A 67 -3.30 -10.47 -0.87
C GLN A 67 -3.96 -9.41 0.03
N PRO A 68 -5.24 -9.61 0.38
CA PRO A 68 -5.86 -8.76 1.37
C PRO A 68 -5.16 -8.95 2.73
N GLY A 69 -4.93 -7.85 3.45
CA GLY A 69 -4.45 -7.93 4.82
C GLY A 69 -5.52 -8.51 5.76
N GLY A 70 -5.08 -9.07 6.89
CA GLY A 70 -5.94 -9.78 7.84
C GLY A 70 -5.85 -9.28 9.28
N GLY A 71 -6.38 -10.08 10.22
CA GLY A 71 -6.32 -9.82 11.66
C GLY A 71 -7.44 -8.93 12.20
N GLY A 72 -7.47 -8.78 13.53
CA GLY A 72 -8.43 -7.99 14.32
C GLY A 72 -9.90 -8.43 14.24
N GLU A 73 -10.79 -7.53 14.67
CA GLU A 73 -12.15 -7.90 15.10
C GLU A 73 -13.21 -7.96 13.99
N TYR A 74 -12.91 -7.41 12.80
CA TYR A 74 -13.91 -7.29 11.72
C TYR A 74 -13.36 -7.63 10.34
N PRO A 75 -14.24 -8.07 9.41
CA PRO A 75 -13.88 -8.33 8.02
C PRO A 75 -13.32 -7.11 7.31
N LEU A 76 -12.42 -7.36 6.36
CA LEU A 76 -11.83 -6.35 5.49
C LEU A 76 -12.89 -5.58 4.69
N GLN A 77 -12.71 -4.27 4.58
CA GLN A 77 -13.64 -3.37 3.89
C GLN A 77 -13.18 -3.04 2.47
N ASP A 78 -14.15 -2.96 1.55
CA ASP A 78 -13.95 -2.64 0.14
C ASP A 78 -14.04 -1.12 -0.14
N GLY A 79 -13.27 -0.64 -1.12
CA GLY A 79 -13.28 0.74 -1.59
C GLY A 79 -12.70 1.78 -0.62
N PHE A 80 -11.94 1.35 0.39
CA PHE A 80 -11.56 2.17 1.55
C PHE A 80 -10.96 3.55 1.22
N GLY A 81 -11.46 4.61 1.88
CA GLY A 81 -11.19 6.01 1.54
C GLY A 81 -9.70 6.40 1.51
N TRP A 82 -8.91 6.01 2.51
CA TRP A 82 -7.46 6.29 2.48
C TRP A 82 -6.76 5.56 1.34
N THR A 83 -7.20 4.36 0.96
CA THR A 83 -6.50 3.53 -0.03
C THR A 83 -6.69 4.18 -1.38
N ASN A 84 -7.92 4.61 -1.67
CA ASN A 84 -8.25 5.33 -2.89
C ASN A 84 -7.47 6.66 -2.97
N GLY A 85 -7.50 7.44 -1.89
CA GLY A 85 -6.86 8.76 -1.83
C GLY A 85 -5.35 8.70 -2.03
N VAL A 86 -4.67 7.85 -1.25
CA VAL A 86 -3.21 7.65 -1.33
C VAL A 86 -2.83 7.07 -2.68
N THR A 87 -3.54 6.05 -3.18
CA THR A 87 -3.25 5.45 -4.49
C THR A 87 -3.34 6.48 -5.60
N ARG A 88 -4.43 7.28 -5.65
CA ARG A 88 -4.59 8.35 -6.65
C ARG A 88 -3.45 9.38 -6.59
N LYS A 89 -3.06 9.78 -5.38
CA LYS A 89 -2.00 10.77 -5.19
C LYS A 89 -0.64 10.22 -5.61
N LEU A 90 -0.32 8.99 -5.23
CA LEU A 90 0.93 8.32 -5.63
C LEU A 90 0.98 8.04 -7.14
N MET A 91 -0.12 7.68 -7.80
CA MET A 91 -0.17 7.56 -9.26
C MET A 91 0.18 8.89 -9.94
N THR A 92 -0.30 10.01 -9.40
CA THR A 92 0.02 11.35 -9.93
C THR A 92 1.50 11.68 -9.78
N MET A 93 2.12 11.33 -8.64
CA MET A 93 3.51 11.66 -8.33
C MET A 93 4.52 10.72 -9.00
N TYR A 94 4.21 9.42 -9.01
CA TYR A 94 5.14 8.33 -9.33
C TYR A 94 4.68 7.42 -10.47
N GLY A 95 3.50 7.61 -11.05
CA GLY A 95 2.95 6.72 -12.08
C GLY A 95 3.85 6.54 -13.30
N ARG A 96 4.70 7.52 -13.63
CA ARG A 96 5.71 7.41 -14.70
C ARG A 96 6.78 6.34 -14.47
N PHE A 97 6.94 5.87 -13.23
CA PHE A 97 7.89 4.82 -12.86
C PHE A 97 7.27 3.43 -12.84
N LEU A 98 5.96 3.32 -13.10
CA LEU A 98 5.32 2.01 -13.27
C LEU A 98 5.67 1.43 -14.65
N PRO A 99 5.81 0.09 -14.76
CA PRO A 99 5.98 -0.57 -16.06
C PRO A 99 4.80 -0.21 -16.97
N LYS A 100 5.07 0.08 -18.24
CA LYS A 100 4.01 0.10 -19.25
C LYS A 100 3.63 -1.36 -19.53
N GLY A 101 2.34 -1.66 -19.41
CA GLY A 101 1.78 -2.97 -19.77
C GLY A 101 1.86 -3.26 -21.25
#